data_AF-A0AAV8EQM1-F1
#
_entry.id   AF-A0AAV8EQM1-F1
#
_cell.length_a   1.000
_cell.length_b   1.000
_cell.length_c   1.000
_cell.angle_alpha   90.00
_cell.angle_beta   90.00
_cell.angle_gamma   90.00
#
_symmetry.space_group_name_H-M   'P 1'
#
loop_
_entity.id
_entity.type
_entity.pdbx_description
1 polymer ?
#
loop_
_entity_poly.entity_id
_entity_poly.type
_entity_poly.pdbx_seq_one_letter_code
_entity_poly.pdbx_strand_id
1 'polypeptide(L)'
;MASNGCVPHVDFPIPYKTIQETNNHLIEKRPEEHDALIATLPLEPFLKRPFSFDQPYRLYKGVWMSEINLRGTLAMQQRFKSCPADIFLASFPKSGTTWSKAMIFATLARTNNSLNQHPLSTHNPHQCVPYMEVEFATGKRQILEVIPSPRVMNTHLPYSLLPDSITESSCRIVYVWRDPKDVIVSMWYFAQKILGGADKMVTFDQFYEHYYQGLNSYGPIWNHVLGYWEESKRRPEKILFLKYEHILQEPVKYAKQLAHFMQGRS
;
A
#
# COMPACT_ATOMS: atom_id res chain seq x y z
N MET A 1 28.16 -17.66 -3.76
CA MET A 1 26.77 -17.46 -4.23
C MET A 1 25.92 -17.17 -3.00
N ALA A 2 25.54 -15.91 -2.78
CA ALA A 2 24.69 -15.57 -1.64
C ALA A 2 23.34 -16.24 -1.84
N SER A 3 22.90 -17.06 -0.89
CA SER A 3 21.52 -17.53 -0.83
C SER A 3 20.64 -16.28 -0.71
N ASN A 4 19.93 -15.93 -1.79
CA ASN A 4 18.94 -14.86 -1.77
C ASN A 4 17.97 -15.21 -0.64
N GLY A 5 17.95 -14.40 0.43
CA GLY A 5 17.23 -14.65 1.70
C GLY A 5 15.70 -14.63 1.59
N CYS A 6 15.16 -15.25 0.54
CA CYS A 6 13.75 -15.39 0.27
C CYS A 6 13.29 -16.74 0.81
N VAL A 7 12.19 -16.72 1.57
CA VAL A 7 11.51 -17.93 2.06
C VAL A 7 11.14 -18.82 0.88
N PRO A 8 11.21 -20.17 1.03
CA PRO A 8 10.85 -21.11 -0.01
C PRO A 8 9.54 -20.76 -0.72
N HIS A 9 9.53 -21.01 -2.03
CA HIS A 9 8.36 -20.81 -2.87
C HIS A 9 7.23 -21.73 -2.42
N VAL A 10 6.02 -21.20 -2.30
CA VAL A 10 4.80 -22.00 -2.10
C VAL A 10 3.91 -21.86 -3.30
N ASP A 11 3.17 -22.91 -3.62
CA ASP A 11 2.30 -22.93 -4.80
C ASP A 11 1.05 -22.05 -4.65
N PHE A 12 0.78 -21.53 -3.45
CA PHE A 12 -0.41 -20.73 -3.15
C PHE A 12 -0.16 -19.70 -2.03
N PRO A 13 -0.73 -18.48 -2.13
CA PRO A 13 -0.59 -17.48 -1.09
C PRO A 13 -1.42 -17.85 0.15
N ILE A 14 -0.88 -17.60 1.34
CA ILE A 14 -1.57 -17.72 2.62
C ILE A 14 -2.04 -16.32 3.04
N PRO A 15 -3.26 -16.16 3.60
CA PRO A 15 -3.68 -14.88 4.14
C PRO A 15 -2.68 -14.34 5.16
N TYR A 16 -2.23 -13.10 4.98
CA TYR A 16 -1.26 -12.48 5.88
C TYR A 16 -1.67 -12.53 7.36
N LYS A 17 -2.96 -12.35 7.67
CA LYS A 17 -3.47 -12.44 9.05
C LYS A 17 -3.14 -13.80 9.70
N THR A 18 -3.26 -14.90 8.96
CA THR A 18 -2.90 -16.24 9.46
C THR A 18 -1.39 -16.36 9.73
N ILE A 19 -0.56 -15.78 8.85
CA ILE A 19 0.90 -15.72 9.07
C ILE A 19 1.20 -14.87 10.31
N GLN A 20 0.54 -13.73 10.47
CA GLN A 20 0.72 -12.83 11.60
C GLN A 20 0.33 -13.49 12.93
N GLU A 21 -0.78 -14.25 12.97
CA GLU A 21 -1.26 -14.95 14.16
C GLU A 21 -0.31 -16.05 14.62
N THR A 22 0.27 -16.80 13.68
CA THR A 22 1.23 -17.88 13.97
C THR A 22 2.64 -17.38 14.30
N ASN A 23 2.96 -16.13 13.96
CA ASN A 23 4.29 -15.53 14.13
C ASN A 23 4.28 -14.28 15.03
N ASN A 24 3.33 -14.18 15.96
CA ASN A 24 3.23 -13.05 16.90
C ASN A 24 4.48 -12.85 17.79
N HIS A 25 5.26 -13.90 18.01
CA HIS A 25 6.54 -13.85 18.74
C HIS A 25 7.63 -13.06 18.00
N LEU A 26 7.46 -12.79 16.70
CA LEU A 26 8.35 -11.96 15.89
C LEU A 26 8.03 -10.46 15.97
N ILE A 27 7.01 -10.06 16.74
CA ILE A 27 6.66 -8.65 16.91
C ILE A 27 7.71 -7.98 17.79
N GLU A 28 8.45 -7.06 17.19
CA GLU A 28 9.44 -6.24 17.84
C GLU A 28 8.81 -5.01 18.51
N LYS A 29 9.62 -4.29 19.30
CA LYS A 29 9.25 -2.93 19.71
C LYS A 29 9.11 -2.04 18.47
N ARG A 30 8.20 -1.06 18.56
CA ARG A 30 8.05 -0.05 17.50
C ARG A 30 9.40 0.65 17.24
N PRO A 31 9.70 1.05 15.99
CA PRO A 31 10.95 1.74 15.67
C PRO A 31 10.91 3.20 16.16
N GLU A 32 11.59 3.49 17.27
CA GLU A 32 11.62 4.83 17.90
C GLU A 32 12.81 5.68 17.45
N GLU A 33 13.80 5.08 16.77
CA GLU A 33 15.03 5.73 16.29
C GLU A 33 14.79 6.93 15.35
N HIS A 34 13.59 7.07 14.81
CA HIS A 34 13.20 8.15 13.91
C HIS A 34 12.42 9.28 14.57
N ASP A 35 12.03 9.14 15.85
CA ASP A 35 11.13 10.08 16.53
C ASP A 35 11.72 11.50 16.59
N ALA A 36 13.02 11.62 16.86
CA ALA A 36 13.70 12.91 16.89
C ALA A 36 13.70 13.62 15.53
N LEU A 37 13.92 12.89 14.43
CA LEU A 37 13.85 13.45 13.08
C LEU A 37 12.42 13.85 12.73
N ILE A 38 11.44 13.02 13.04
CA ILE A 38 10.02 13.30 12.75
C ILE A 38 9.57 14.59 13.44
N ALA A 39 10.02 14.81 14.69
CA ALA A 39 9.67 16.00 15.46
C ALA A 39 10.15 17.32 14.83
N THR A 40 11.26 17.30 14.08
CA THR A 40 11.83 18.51 13.43
C THR A 40 11.19 18.85 12.09
N LEU A 41 10.43 17.93 11.49
CA LEU A 41 9.80 18.15 10.18
C LEU A 41 8.63 19.13 10.25
N PRO A 42 8.35 19.89 9.17
CA PRO A 42 7.22 20.79 9.12
C PRO A 42 5.92 20.06 9.47
N LEU A 43 5.17 20.64 10.40
CA LEU A 43 3.91 20.14 10.92
C LEU A 43 2.77 20.93 10.28
N GLU A 44 1.72 20.23 9.85
CA GLU A 44 0.47 20.87 9.43
C GLU A 44 -0.56 20.81 10.58
N PRO A 45 -0.80 21.91 11.32
CA PRO A 45 -1.71 21.93 12.47
C PRO A 45 -3.17 21.76 12.06
N PHE A 46 -3.57 22.17 10.84
CA PHE A 46 -4.97 22.11 10.39
C PHE A 46 -5.49 20.68 10.19
N LEU A 47 -4.59 19.72 9.98
CA LEU A 47 -4.96 18.31 9.88
C LEU A 47 -5.35 17.69 11.24
N LYS A 48 -5.16 18.40 12.36
CA LYS A 48 -5.33 17.83 13.72
C LYS A 48 -6.75 17.39 14.06
N ARG A 49 -7.82 18.04 13.59
CA ARG A 49 -9.18 17.76 14.10
C ARG A 49 -10.29 18.05 13.11
N PRO A 50 -10.10 17.56 11.88
CA PRO A 50 -11.14 16.69 11.31
C PRO A 50 -10.66 15.69 10.25
N PHE A 51 -9.38 15.67 9.90
CA PHE A 51 -8.86 14.87 8.77
C PHE A 51 -7.82 13.83 9.18
N SER A 52 -7.44 13.84 10.46
CA SER A 52 -6.49 12.91 11.04
C SER A 52 -7.15 12.07 12.12
N PHE A 53 -6.64 10.86 12.29
CA PHE A 53 -6.94 9.96 13.40
C PHE A 53 -6.37 10.49 14.74
N ASP A 54 -6.58 11.77 15.08
CA ASP A 54 -5.89 12.50 16.15
C ASP A 54 -4.34 12.42 16.03
N GLN A 55 -3.81 12.33 14.80
CA GLN A 55 -2.37 12.20 14.55
C GLN A 55 -1.85 13.37 13.69
N PRO A 56 -0.79 14.07 14.13
CA PRO A 56 -0.16 15.12 13.32
C PRO A 56 0.38 14.57 11.99
N TYR A 57 0.34 15.40 10.97
CA TYR A 57 0.96 15.14 9.67
C TYR A 57 2.26 15.94 9.53
N ARG A 58 3.29 15.28 9.01
CA ARG A 58 4.60 15.87 8.75
C ARG A 58 4.89 15.90 7.26
N LEU A 59 5.51 16.98 6.80
CA LEU A 59 6.02 17.08 5.44
C LEU A 59 7.39 16.42 5.37
N TYR A 60 7.49 15.30 4.65
CA TYR A 60 8.75 14.62 4.39
C TYR A 60 8.97 14.52 2.88
N LYS A 61 10.05 15.15 2.40
CA LYS A 61 10.44 15.14 0.97
C LYS A 61 9.27 15.49 0.02
N GLY A 62 8.48 16.51 0.39
CA GLY A 62 7.36 17.00 -0.42
C GLY A 62 6.06 16.19 -0.29
N VAL A 63 5.99 15.24 0.65
CA VAL A 63 4.83 14.36 0.86
C VAL A 63 4.32 14.48 2.28
N TRP A 64 3.01 14.64 2.44
CA TRP A 64 2.37 14.68 3.77
C TRP A 64 2.05 13.28 4.27
N MET A 65 2.53 12.93 5.47
CA MET A 65 2.25 11.63 6.10
C MET A 65 1.95 11.80 7.58
N SER A 66 1.06 10.96 8.13
CA SER A 66 0.90 10.86 9.57
C SER A 66 2.21 10.42 10.22
N GLU A 67 2.49 10.85 11.45
CA GLU A 67 3.73 10.46 12.14
C GLU A 67 3.90 8.93 12.26
N ILE A 68 2.80 8.18 12.41
CA ILE A 68 2.84 6.71 12.43
C ILE A 68 3.34 6.15 11.10
N ASN A 69 2.75 6.60 9.98
CA ASN A 69 3.13 6.12 8.65
C ASN A 69 4.53 6.59 8.27
N LEU A 70 4.92 7.81 8.65
CA LEU A 70 6.26 8.33 8.40
C LEU A 70 7.34 7.53 9.15
N ARG A 71 7.08 7.17 10.41
CA ARG A 71 7.97 6.29 11.19
C ARG A 71 8.15 4.94 10.50
N GLY A 72 7.06 4.32 10.06
CA GLY A 72 7.10 3.09 9.28
C GLY A 72 7.85 3.23 7.96
N THR A 73 7.65 4.35 7.26
CA THR A 73 8.32 4.67 5.99
C THR A 73 9.84 4.78 6.17
N LEU A 74 10.30 5.52 7.18
CA LEU A 74 11.73 5.68 7.47
C LEU A 74 12.38 4.34 7.84
N ALA A 75 11.73 3.56 8.71
CA ALA A 75 12.21 2.24 9.08
C ALA A 75 12.26 1.31 7.86
N MET A 76 11.22 1.34 7.02
CA MET A 76 11.13 0.54 5.81
C MET A 76 12.23 0.91 4.80
N GLN A 77 12.49 2.19 4.56
CA GLN A 77 13.55 2.66 3.66
C GLN A 77 14.94 2.13 4.07
N GLN A 78 15.19 2.02 5.38
CA GLN A 78 16.48 1.53 5.89
C GLN A 78 16.58 -0.01 5.91
N ARG A 79 15.47 -0.70 6.16
CA ARG A 79 15.49 -2.10 6.61
C ARG A 79 14.87 -3.08 5.65
N PHE A 80 13.98 -2.65 4.75
CA PHE A 80 13.27 -3.56 3.86
C PHE A 80 14.20 -4.15 2.80
N LYS A 81 14.18 -5.48 2.68
CA LYS A 81 14.88 -6.23 1.64
C LYS A 81 13.86 -6.94 0.75
N SER A 82 13.81 -6.49 -0.49
CA SER A 82 12.97 -7.09 -1.53
C SER A 82 13.55 -8.41 -2.04
N CYS A 83 12.70 -9.26 -2.56
CA CYS A 83 13.03 -10.48 -3.28
C CYS A 83 12.59 -10.34 -4.73
N PRO A 84 13.36 -10.82 -5.74
CA PRO A 84 13.00 -10.69 -7.17
C PRO A 84 11.57 -11.14 -7.52
N ALA A 85 11.02 -12.10 -6.78
CA ALA A 85 9.68 -12.63 -6.97
C ALA A 85 8.56 -11.74 -6.37
N ASP A 86 8.90 -10.73 -5.56
CA ASP A 86 7.94 -9.88 -4.86
C ASP A 86 7.04 -9.11 -5.83
N ILE A 87 5.80 -8.93 -5.38
CA ILE A 87 4.77 -8.17 -6.07
C ILE A 87 4.26 -7.09 -5.11
N PHE A 88 4.45 -5.84 -5.48
CA PHE A 88 3.97 -4.69 -4.72
C PHE A 88 2.70 -4.13 -5.35
N LEU A 89 1.62 -4.07 -4.58
CA LEU A 89 0.45 -3.27 -4.93
C LEU A 89 0.65 -1.85 -4.41
N ALA A 90 0.86 -0.90 -5.31
CA ALA A 90 0.90 0.51 -4.98
C ALA A 90 -0.37 1.21 -5.46
N SER A 91 -0.88 2.15 -4.67
CA SER A 91 -1.99 3.01 -5.08
C SER A 91 -2.03 4.26 -4.22
N PHE A 92 -2.57 5.35 -4.74
CA PHE A 92 -2.98 6.43 -3.85
C PHE A 92 -4.18 5.93 -2.99
N PRO A 93 -4.26 6.24 -1.69
CA PRO A 93 -5.38 5.82 -0.85
C PRO A 93 -6.74 6.07 -1.51
N LYS A 94 -7.67 5.11 -1.38
CA LYS A 94 -9.03 5.15 -1.97
C LYS A 94 -9.11 4.99 -3.50
N SER A 95 -8.02 4.61 -4.16
CA SER A 95 -8.00 4.29 -5.60
C SER A 95 -8.37 2.83 -5.94
N GLY A 96 -9.10 2.13 -5.06
CA GLY A 96 -9.52 0.73 -5.31
C GLY A 96 -8.67 -0.37 -4.66
N THR A 97 -7.81 -0.03 -3.69
CA THR A 97 -6.88 -0.97 -3.04
C THR A 97 -7.50 -2.27 -2.57
N THR A 98 -8.68 -2.23 -1.94
CA THR A 98 -9.37 -3.44 -1.45
C THR A 98 -9.66 -4.41 -2.58
N TRP A 99 -10.13 -3.89 -3.71
CA TRP A 99 -10.47 -4.70 -4.87
C TRP A 99 -9.21 -5.24 -5.56
N SER A 100 -8.18 -4.43 -5.69
CA SER A 100 -6.89 -4.84 -6.24
C SER A 100 -6.20 -5.90 -5.38
N LYS A 101 -6.24 -5.79 -4.04
CA LYS A 101 -5.78 -6.83 -3.11
C LYS A 101 -6.51 -8.15 -3.36
N ALA A 102 -7.83 -8.11 -3.48
CA ALA A 102 -8.64 -9.29 -3.76
C ALA A 102 -8.28 -9.93 -5.10
N MET A 103 -8.18 -9.13 -6.17
CA MET A 103 -7.83 -9.62 -7.50
C MET A 103 -6.44 -10.25 -7.56
N ILE A 104 -5.43 -9.59 -6.98
CA ILE A 104 -4.05 -10.11 -6.92
C ILE A 104 -4.02 -11.44 -6.16
N PHE A 105 -4.60 -11.46 -4.96
CA PHE A 105 -4.62 -12.63 -4.12
C PHE A 105 -5.35 -13.82 -4.78
N ALA A 106 -6.55 -13.57 -5.32
CA ALA A 106 -7.33 -14.60 -6.03
C ALA A 106 -6.60 -15.14 -7.26
N THR A 107 -5.91 -14.27 -8.00
CA THR A 107 -5.14 -14.69 -9.18
C THR A 107 -4.00 -15.62 -8.80
N LEU A 108 -3.30 -15.36 -7.70
CA LEU A 108 -2.23 -16.22 -7.20
C LEU A 108 -2.76 -17.52 -6.60
N ALA A 109 -3.94 -17.50 -5.98
CA ALA A 109 -4.58 -18.66 -5.37
C ALA A 109 -5.38 -19.55 -6.34
N ARG A 110 -5.43 -19.19 -7.64
CA ARG A 110 -6.35 -19.78 -8.63
C ARG A 110 -6.19 -21.28 -8.89
N THR A 111 -5.03 -21.86 -8.59
CA THR A 111 -4.72 -23.26 -8.91
C THR A 111 -5.07 -24.24 -7.78
N ASN A 112 -5.37 -23.75 -6.57
CA ASN A 112 -5.40 -24.61 -5.39
C ASN A 112 -6.66 -24.52 -4.53
N ASN A 113 -7.55 -23.55 -4.79
CA ASN A 113 -8.78 -23.40 -4.02
C ASN A 113 -10.01 -23.58 -4.91
N SER A 114 -10.91 -24.47 -4.49
CA SER A 114 -12.29 -24.40 -4.98
C SER A 114 -12.88 -23.04 -4.60
N LEU A 115 -13.76 -22.48 -5.44
CA LEU A 115 -14.38 -21.17 -5.18
C LEU A 115 -15.01 -21.09 -3.77
N ASN A 116 -15.52 -22.22 -3.26
CA ASN A 116 -16.19 -22.32 -1.97
C ASN A 116 -15.23 -22.31 -0.76
N GLN A 117 -13.94 -22.58 -0.97
CA GLN A 117 -12.92 -22.62 0.08
C GLN A 117 -11.88 -21.51 -0.06
N HIS A 118 -12.15 -20.53 -0.94
CA HIS A 118 -11.21 -19.45 -1.18
C HIS A 118 -11.03 -18.57 0.07
N PRO A 119 -9.80 -18.20 0.47
CA PRO A 119 -9.59 -17.43 1.70
C PRO A 119 -10.29 -16.07 1.75
N LEU A 120 -10.56 -15.46 0.59
CA LEU A 120 -11.35 -14.22 0.49
C LEU A 120 -12.82 -14.37 0.88
N SER A 121 -13.34 -15.60 1.03
CA SER A 121 -14.70 -15.85 1.54
C SER A 121 -14.80 -15.67 3.05
N THR A 122 -13.68 -15.76 3.78
CA THR A 122 -13.62 -15.64 5.24
C THR A 122 -12.74 -14.49 5.72
N HIS A 123 -11.89 -13.94 4.86
CA HIS A 123 -10.97 -12.86 5.18
C HIS A 123 -11.25 -11.62 4.33
N ASN A 124 -11.21 -10.45 4.97
CA ASN A 124 -11.18 -9.20 4.24
C ASN A 124 -9.87 -9.12 3.40
N PRO A 125 -9.87 -8.58 2.17
CA PRO A 125 -8.65 -8.48 1.36
C PRO A 125 -7.47 -7.78 2.05
N HIS A 126 -7.73 -6.86 2.99
CA HIS A 126 -6.70 -6.22 3.82
C HIS A 126 -6.04 -7.17 4.82
N GLN A 127 -6.68 -8.29 5.18
CA GLN A 127 -6.13 -9.37 5.99
C GLN A 127 -5.32 -10.37 5.14
N CYS A 128 -5.46 -10.33 3.81
CA CYS A 128 -4.72 -11.21 2.91
C CYS A 128 -3.38 -10.62 2.47
N VAL A 129 -3.33 -9.30 2.27
CA VAL A 129 -2.13 -8.59 1.79
C VAL A 129 -1.72 -7.50 2.81
N PRO A 130 -0.51 -7.57 3.40
CA PRO A 130 -0.04 -6.64 4.42
C PRO A 130 0.12 -5.21 3.88
N TYR A 131 0.07 -4.24 4.79
CA TYR A 131 0.31 -2.83 4.49
C TYR A 131 1.64 -2.36 5.10
N MET A 132 2.67 -2.23 4.26
CA MET A 132 4.07 -2.21 4.68
C MET A 132 4.38 -1.12 5.72
N GLU A 133 3.92 0.10 5.50
CA GLU A 133 4.16 1.26 6.35
C GLU A 133 3.66 0.99 7.78
N VAL A 134 2.48 0.37 7.91
CA VAL A 134 1.91 0.03 9.22
C VAL A 134 2.62 -1.16 9.85
N GLU A 135 2.97 -2.18 9.08
CA GLU A 135 3.72 -3.33 9.61
C GLU A 135 5.08 -2.89 10.15
N PHE A 136 5.80 -2.03 9.44
CA PHE A 136 7.06 -1.44 9.93
C PHE A 136 6.83 -0.54 11.14
N ALA A 137 5.82 0.33 11.12
CA ALA A 137 5.53 1.23 12.25
C ALA A 137 5.14 0.49 13.54
N THR A 138 4.62 -0.74 13.42
CA THR A 138 4.14 -1.55 14.55
C THR A 138 5.08 -2.69 14.93
N GLY A 139 6.33 -2.70 14.45
CA GLY A 139 7.33 -3.70 14.82
C GLY A 139 7.13 -5.08 14.18
N LYS A 140 6.32 -5.19 13.12
CA LYS A 140 5.96 -6.45 12.45
C LYS A 140 6.82 -6.72 11.21
N ARG A 141 7.95 -6.04 11.06
CA ARG A 141 8.88 -6.23 9.94
C ARG A 141 9.24 -7.70 9.75
N GLN A 142 9.64 -8.39 10.82
CA GLN A 142 10.09 -9.79 10.74
C GLN A 142 8.98 -10.73 10.23
N ILE A 143 7.71 -10.39 10.47
CA ILE A 143 6.57 -11.16 9.93
C ILE A 143 6.53 -11.05 8.39
N LEU A 144 6.90 -9.89 7.82
CA LEU A 144 7.00 -9.73 6.36
C LEU A 144 8.13 -10.58 5.75
N GLU A 145 9.16 -10.88 6.52
CA GLU A 145 10.31 -11.68 6.09
C GLU A 145 9.98 -13.17 6.01
N VAL A 146 9.02 -13.64 6.82
CA VAL A 146 8.56 -15.05 6.82
C VAL A 146 7.40 -15.32 5.85
N ILE A 147 6.91 -14.30 5.11
CA ILE A 147 5.89 -14.51 4.08
C ILE A 147 6.48 -15.39 2.97
N PRO A 148 5.84 -16.51 2.61
CA PRO A 148 6.28 -17.34 1.50
C PRO A 148 6.33 -16.60 0.15
N SER A 149 7.26 -16.99 -0.71
CA SER A 149 7.40 -16.40 -2.05
C SER A 149 6.37 -16.99 -3.05
N PRO A 150 5.83 -16.20 -3.99
CA PRO A 150 6.03 -14.76 -4.16
C PRO A 150 5.27 -13.94 -3.09
N ARG A 151 5.97 -13.00 -2.44
CA ARG A 151 5.35 -12.15 -1.42
C ARG A 151 4.53 -11.07 -2.11
N VAL A 152 3.29 -10.90 -1.67
CA VAL A 152 2.46 -9.77 -2.07
C VAL A 152 2.36 -8.81 -0.91
N MET A 153 2.71 -7.55 -1.15
CA MET A 153 2.63 -6.48 -0.15
C MET A 153 1.97 -5.25 -0.77
N ASN A 154 1.37 -4.40 0.05
CA ASN A 154 0.76 -3.16 -0.39
C ASN A 154 1.43 -1.95 0.28
N THR A 155 1.55 -0.86 -0.49
CA THR A 155 2.04 0.44 -0.03
C THR A 155 1.20 1.56 -0.63
N HIS A 156 1.16 2.69 0.07
CA HIS A 156 0.59 3.95 -0.36
C HIS A 156 1.66 5.02 -0.59
N LEU A 157 2.94 4.66 -0.57
CA LEU A 157 4.01 5.62 -0.84
C LEU A 157 4.01 6.05 -2.30
N PRO A 158 4.36 7.31 -2.59
CA PRO A 158 4.73 7.72 -3.92
C PRO A 158 6.02 7.01 -4.34
N TYR A 159 6.21 6.86 -5.65
CA TYR A 159 7.36 6.14 -6.22
C TYR A 159 8.72 6.64 -5.68
N SER A 160 8.85 7.96 -5.51
CA SER A 160 10.08 8.61 -5.01
C SER A 160 10.45 8.27 -3.57
N LEU A 161 9.53 7.69 -2.79
CA LEU A 161 9.75 7.29 -1.40
C LEU A 161 9.81 5.78 -1.21
N LEU A 162 9.67 4.99 -2.27
CA LEU A 162 9.90 3.55 -2.18
C LEU A 162 11.37 3.26 -1.79
N PRO A 163 11.64 2.21 -1.01
CA PRO A 163 13.01 1.76 -0.74
C PRO A 163 13.77 1.44 -2.03
N ASP A 164 15.08 1.69 -2.05
CA ASP A 164 15.94 1.38 -3.18
C ASP A 164 15.93 -0.11 -3.52
N SER A 165 15.78 -0.97 -2.51
CA SER A 165 15.59 -2.41 -2.72
C SER A 165 14.39 -2.69 -3.64
N ILE A 166 13.31 -1.91 -3.58
CA ILE A 166 12.18 -2.03 -4.52
C ILE A 166 12.49 -1.36 -5.87
N THR A 167 13.02 -0.14 -5.89
CA THR A 167 13.18 0.65 -7.13
C THR A 167 14.34 0.17 -8.02
N GLU A 168 15.35 -0.50 -7.46
CA GLU A 168 16.53 -0.99 -8.18
C GLU A 168 16.48 -2.49 -8.50
N SER A 169 15.62 -3.26 -7.85
CA SER A 169 15.49 -4.71 -8.09
C SER A 169 14.60 -5.05 -9.30
N SER A 170 14.50 -6.34 -9.63
CA SER A 170 13.57 -6.87 -10.63
C SER A 170 12.17 -7.15 -10.09
N CYS A 171 11.84 -6.67 -8.89
CA CYS A 171 10.50 -6.81 -8.33
C CYS A 171 9.46 -6.09 -9.18
N ARG A 172 8.22 -6.55 -9.11
CA ARG A 172 7.12 -6.02 -9.91
C ARG A 172 6.20 -5.17 -9.08
N ILE A 173 5.69 -4.10 -9.69
CA ILE A 173 4.76 -3.17 -9.07
C ILE A 173 3.49 -3.15 -9.90
N VAL A 174 2.36 -3.42 -9.26
CA VAL A 174 1.04 -3.13 -9.81
C VAL A 174 0.61 -1.80 -9.22
N TYR A 175 0.53 -0.77 -10.05
CA TYR A 175 0.04 0.54 -9.64
C TYR A 175 -1.40 0.73 -10.09
N VAL A 176 -2.29 1.09 -9.16
CA VAL A 176 -3.69 1.40 -9.48
C VAL A 176 -4.00 2.85 -9.14
N TRP A 177 -4.43 3.61 -10.14
CA TRP A 177 -4.95 4.96 -9.97
C TRP A 177 -6.43 5.03 -10.31
N ARG A 178 -7.07 6.10 -9.86
CA ARG A 178 -8.49 6.39 -10.06
C ARG A 178 -8.66 7.88 -10.34
N ASP A 179 -9.74 8.29 -11.01
CA ASP A 179 -10.03 9.72 -11.23
C ASP A 179 -9.99 10.48 -9.88
N PRO A 180 -9.18 11.56 -9.76
CA PRO A 180 -9.04 12.29 -8.50
C PRO A 180 -10.36 12.79 -7.92
N LYS A 181 -11.36 13.14 -8.75
CA LYS A 181 -12.68 13.57 -8.28
C LYS A 181 -13.36 12.47 -7.46
N ASP A 182 -13.31 11.24 -7.96
CA ASP A 182 -13.86 10.08 -7.29
C ASP A 182 -13.07 9.70 -6.03
N VAL A 183 -11.75 9.86 -6.06
CA VAL A 183 -10.89 9.58 -4.91
C VAL A 183 -11.20 10.53 -3.76
N ILE A 184 -11.38 11.82 -4.04
CA ILE A 184 -11.75 12.85 -3.06
C ILE A 184 -13.06 12.47 -2.37
N VAL A 185 -14.10 12.16 -3.15
CA VAL A 185 -15.41 11.78 -2.62
C VAL A 185 -15.31 10.51 -1.77
N SER A 186 -14.58 9.49 -2.26
CA SER A 186 -14.38 8.24 -1.52
C SER A 186 -13.62 8.45 -0.20
N MET A 187 -12.62 9.34 -0.20
CA MET A 187 -11.87 9.68 1.00
C MET A 187 -12.71 10.46 1.99
N TRP A 188 -13.53 11.40 1.54
CA TRP A 188 -14.46 12.14 2.40
C TRP A 188 -15.40 11.18 3.13
N TYR A 189 -16.13 10.33 2.42
CA TYR A 189 -17.02 9.33 3.06
C TYR A 189 -16.27 8.38 4.01
N PHE A 190 -15.05 7.99 3.65
CA PHE A 190 -14.22 7.16 4.51
C PHE A 190 -13.84 7.89 5.81
N ALA A 191 -13.39 9.14 5.73
CA ALA A 191 -13.07 9.96 6.88
C ALA A 191 -14.29 10.12 7.79
N GLN A 192 -15.47 10.44 7.24
CA GLN A 192 -16.70 10.61 8.04
C GLN A 192 -17.08 9.33 8.80
N LYS A 193 -16.95 8.15 8.16
CA LYS A 193 -17.28 6.86 8.78
C LYS A 193 -16.31 6.51 9.92
N ILE A 194 -15.04 6.83 9.75
CA ILE A 194 -13.98 6.53 10.73
C ILE A 194 -14.04 7.50 11.92
N LEU A 195 -14.38 8.76 11.69
CA LEU A 195 -14.35 9.82 12.71
C LEU A 195 -15.63 9.92 13.55
N GLY A 196 -16.63 9.06 13.32
CA GLY A 196 -17.70 8.80 14.28
C GLY A 196 -18.95 9.70 14.18
N GLY A 197 -19.20 10.37 13.05
CA GLY A 197 -20.46 11.10 12.82
C GLY A 197 -20.43 12.61 13.16
N ALA A 198 -21.61 13.24 13.08
CA ALA A 198 -21.84 14.66 12.73
C ALA A 198 -21.12 15.74 13.54
N ASP A 199 -20.77 15.50 14.80
CA ASP A 199 -20.25 16.55 15.71
C ASP A 199 -18.77 16.91 15.49
N LYS A 200 -18.08 16.23 14.57
CA LYS A 200 -16.69 16.51 14.17
C LYS A 200 -16.52 16.76 12.67
N MET A 201 -17.62 16.90 11.93
CA MET A 201 -17.58 16.91 10.46
C MET A 201 -17.03 18.21 9.89
N VAL A 202 -16.06 18.07 8.99
CA VAL A 202 -15.77 19.09 7.99
C VAL A 202 -16.79 19.01 6.88
N THR A 203 -17.22 20.18 6.42
CA THR A 203 -17.94 20.34 5.16
C THR A 203 -17.16 19.74 4.00
N PHE A 204 -17.86 19.25 2.97
CA PHE A 204 -17.18 18.72 1.79
C PHE A 204 -16.28 19.78 1.14
N ASP A 205 -16.67 21.05 1.12
CA ASP A 205 -15.90 22.14 0.51
C ASP A 205 -14.55 22.36 1.18
N GLN A 206 -14.52 22.42 2.52
CA GLN A 206 -13.27 22.49 3.27
C GLN A 206 -12.43 21.23 3.08
N PHE A 207 -13.02 20.03 3.04
CA PHE A 207 -12.29 18.78 2.75
C PHE A 207 -11.66 18.83 1.36
N TYR A 208 -12.44 19.27 0.37
CA TYR A 208 -12.03 19.43 -1.01
C TYR A 208 -10.86 20.41 -1.13
N GLU A 209 -10.94 21.58 -0.49
CA GLU A 209 -9.88 22.60 -0.56
C GLU A 209 -8.54 22.06 -0.04
N HIS A 210 -8.53 21.38 1.11
CA HIS A 210 -7.31 20.77 1.65
C HIS A 210 -6.78 19.67 0.73
N TYR A 211 -7.67 18.84 0.20
CA TYR A 211 -7.28 17.79 -0.72
C TYR A 211 -6.69 18.37 -2.01
N TYR A 212 -7.31 19.44 -2.53
CA TYR A 212 -6.89 20.18 -3.71
C TYR A 212 -5.55 20.90 -3.53
N GLN A 213 -5.24 21.33 -2.30
CA GLN A 213 -3.93 21.88 -1.97
C GLN A 213 -2.86 20.80 -1.73
N GLY A 214 -3.24 19.51 -1.81
CA GLY A 214 -2.32 18.39 -1.54
C GLY A 214 -2.10 18.10 -0.06
N LEU A 215 -2.82 18.77 0.84
CA LEU A 215 -2.74 18.61 2.29
C LEU A 215 -3.52 17.36 2.73
N ASN A 216 -3.06 16.20 2.32
CA ASN A 216 -3.69 14.92 2.62
C ASN A 216 -2.64 13.81 2.67
N SER A 217 -2.99 12.67 3.29
CA SER A 217 -2.08 11.54 3.43
C SER A 217 -1.57 11.05 2.08
N TYR A 218 -0.25 10.99 1.94
CA TYR A 218 0.49 10.67 0.70
C TYR A 218 0.33 11.68 -0.43
N GLY A 219 -0.31 12.82 -0.15
CA GLY A 219 -0.55 13.90 -1.10
C GLY A 219 0.71 14.70 -1.43
N PRO A 220 0.70 15.42 -2.55
CA PRO A 220 -0.45 15.57 -3.47
C PRO A 220 -0.67 14.39 -4.45
N ILE A 221 -1.93 14.07 -4.76
CA ILE A 221 -2.30 12.94 -5.64
C ILE A 221 -1.71 13.05 -7.06
N TRP A 222 -1.60 14.25 -7.62
CA TRP A 222 -1.05 14.45 -8.97
C TRP A 222 0.40 13.98 -9.05
N ASN A 223 1.24 14.38 -8.09
CA ASN A 223 2.65 13.97 -8.06
C ASN A 223 2.76 12.46 -7.80
N HIS A 224 1.88 11.93 -6.95
CA HIS A 224 1.82 10.51 -6.65
C HIS A 224 1.53 9.68 -7.91
N VAL A 225 0.48 10.03 -8.66
CA VAL A 225 0.11 9.33 -9.90
C VAL A 225 1.15 9.54 -11.00
N LEU A 226 1.65 10.77 -11.15
CA LEU A 226 2.64 11.11 -12.18
C LEU A 226 3.93 10.32 -12.02
N GLY A 227 4.46 10.18 -10.79
CA GLY A 227 5.69 9.43 -10.55
C GLY A 227 5.61 7.96 -10.98
N TYR A 228 4.50 7.28 -10.67
CA TYR A 228 4.27 5.92 -11.13
C TYR A 228 3.98 5.83 -12.64
N TRP A 229 3.31 6.83 -13.21
CA TRP A 229 3.01 6.87 -14.63
C TRP A 229 4.29 7.02 -15.46
N GLU A 230 5.13 8.01 -15.15
CA GLU A 230 6.42 8.23 -15.83
C GLU A 230 7.28 6.98 -15.77
N GLU A 231 7.32 6.34 -14.60
CA GLU A 231 8.13 5.16 -14.42
C GLU A 231 7.58 3.94 -15.15
N SER A 232 6.25 3.78 -15.24
CA SER A 232 5.64 2.75 -16.09
C SER A 232 5.92 2.92 -17.58
N LYS A 233 6.21 4.17 -18.03
CA LYS A 233 6.65 4.41 -19.41
C LYS A 233 8.11 4.03 -19.62
N ARG A 234 8.96 4.24 -18.62
CA ARG A 234 10.39 3.89 -18.67
C ARG A 234 10.63 2.39 -18.52
N ARG A 235 9.93 1.73 -17.60
CA ARG A 235 10.09 0.32 -17.23
C ARG A 235 8.73 -0.41 -17.19
N PRO A 236 8.08 -0.63 -18.35
CA PRO A 236 6.77 -1.29 -18.42
C PRO A 236 6.78 -2.75 -17.90
N GLU A 237 7.92 -3.41 -17.93
CA GLU A 237 8.14 -4.74 -17.34
C GLU A 237 8.15 -4.71 -15.79
N LYS A 238 8.49 -3.55 -15.21
CA LYS A 238 8.55 -3.35 -13.76
C LYS A 238 7.22 -2.85 -13.20
N ILE A 239 6.50 -1.99 -13.92
CA ILE A 239 5.28 -1.34 -13.42
C ILE A 239 4.10 -1.58 -14.35
N LEU A 240 3.13 -2.36 -13.87
CA LEU A 240 1.81 -2.46 -14.48
C LEU A 240 0.92 -1.31 -13.98
N PHE A 241 0.68 -0.33 -14.82
CA PHE A 241 -0.10 0.87 -14.50
C PHE A 241 -1.56 0.71 -14.94
N LEU A 242 -2.48 0.60 -13.99
CA LEU A 242 -3.90 0.32 -14.21
C LEU A 242 -4.80 1.47 -13.74
N LYS A 243 -5.87 1.72 -14.49
CA LYS A 243 -6.93 2.66 -14.14
C LYS A 243 -8.13 1.91 -13.55
N TYR A 244 -8.56 2.28 -12.35
CA TYR A 244 -9.66 1.65 -11.61
C TYR A 244 -10.93 1.51 -12.44
N GLU A 245 -11.33 2.57 -13.16
CA GLU A 245 -12.53 2.60 -13.99
C GLU A 245 -12.47 1.58 -15.12
N HIS A 246 -11.29 1.32 -15.69
CA HIS A 246 -11.16 0.30 -16.73
C HIS A 246 -11.23 -1.10 -16.14
N ILE A 247 -10.67 -1.33 -14.95
CA ILE A 247 -10.81 -2.61 -14.25
C ILE A 247 -12.31 -2.89 -14.02
N LEU A 248 -13.10 -1.88 -13.63
CA LEU A 248 -14.56 -1.99 -13.47
C LEU A 248 -15.28 -2.35 -14.77
N GLN A 249 -14.89 -1.75 -15.88
CA GLN A 249 -15.53 -1.97 -17.18
C GLN A 249 -15.19 -3.33 -17.79
N GLU A 250 -13.94 -3.78 -17.67
CA GLU A 250 -13.45 -5.01 -18.31
C GLU A 250 -12.69 -5.93 -17.32
N PRO A 251 -13.32 -6.39 -16.22
CA PRO A 251 -12.62 -7.06 -15.12
C PRO A 251 -11.86 -8.33 -15.54
N VAL A 252 -12.43 -9.12 -16.47
CA VAL A 252 -11.79 -10.35 -16.98
C VAL A 252 -10.51 -10.04 -17.76
N LYS A 253 -10.52 -8.98 -18.57
CA LYS A 253 -9.36 -8.55 -19.36
C LYS A 253 -8.22 -8.12 -18.43
N TYR A 254 -8.52 -7.27 -17.45
CA TYR A 254 -7.52 -6.78 -16.52
C TYR A 254 -7.05 -7.86 -15.53
N ALA A 255 -7.89 -8.83 -15.18
CA ALA A 255 -7.47 -10.02 -14.42
C ALA A 255 -6.47 -10.88 -15.22
N LYS A 256 -6.69 -11.09 -16.52
CA LYS A 256 -5.73 -11.80 -17.39
C LYS A 256 -4.41 -11.04 -17.52
N GLN A 257 -4.48 -9.72 -17.73
CA GLN A 257 -3.30 -8.86 -17.80
C GLN A 257 -2.48 -8.90 -16.50
N LEU A 258 -3.16 -8.82 -15.36
CA LEU A 258 -2.57 -8.95 -14.03
C LEU A 258 -1.90 -10.32 -13.85
N ALA A 259 -2.58 -11.40 -14.22
CA ALA A 259 -2.05 -12.77 -14.12
C ALA A 259 -0.77 -12.95 -14.95
N HIS A 260 -0.75 -12.41 -16.17
CA HIS A 260 0.41 -12.47 -17.05
C HIS A 260 1.60 -11.69 -16.47
N PHE A 261 1.36 -10.44 -16.04
CA PHE A 261 2.39 -9.60 -15.42
C PHE A 261 3.00 -10.25 -14.16
N MET A 262 2.17 -10.84 -13.30
CA MET A 262 2.61 -11.53 -12.07
C MET A 262 3.29 -12.88 -12.31
N GLN A 263 3.25 -13.45 -13.52
CA GLN A 263 4.02 -14.65 -13.86
C GLN A 263 5.42 -14.35 -14.38
N GLY A 264 5.70 -13.10 -14.78
CA GLY A 264 7.05 -12.67 -15.18
C GLY A 264 7.50 -13.28 -16.51
N ARG A 265 6.55 -13.78 -17.31
CA ARG A 265 6.81 -14.29 -18.66
C ARG A 265 6.63 -13.11 -19.61
N SER A 266 7.74 -12.66 -20.20
CA SER A 266 7.71 -11.80 -21.39
C SER A 266 7.35 -12.61 -22.62
#